data_AF-A0A7W1UYQ4-F1
#
_entry.id   AF-A0A7W1UYQ4-F1
#
_cell.length_a   1.000
_cell.length_b   1.000
_cell.length_c   1.000
_cell.angle_alpha   90.00
_cell.angle_beta   90.00
_cell.angle_gamma   90.00
#
_symmetry.space_group_name_H-M   'P 1'
#
loop_
_entity.id
_entity.type
_entity.pdbx_description
1 polymer ?
#
loop_
_entity_poly.entity_id
_entity_poly.type
_entity_poly.pdbx_seq_one_letter_code
_entity_poly.pdbx_strand_id
1 'polypeptide(L)'
;MRIVLLFAFLLTIVNSTIGQVRFSDEILNNPNKYGSIIEKSFNIKETSTFKIDSTTNKIFLKNGLRSSMYINPDAWLSIAENLEVISINIVFSKYPIRKNGYFMYHKLLFNRLKNLFLIDPYLNDSTIEWNITLHTNCLNDKQVDSLFHGVIIEYKLNNLGLDSATNILATIPSSNSALEMLEFMESFNELPIEILLDIQNRDPIGKTEILIDYFEKLLKDTTTQEVTPEFLKKYELLINKFIKTYGNSNDSIVYKVFDRNKQWKNALIVADWTGSMYQYGAQALLWHTLNFENSGLEYFTLFNDGDLNSDKSKKIGETGGIYFEKADNIDKVIQLYQLVMLKGYGGDIPENDIEAIIKGIEKYPMHSEIILIADNNACVRDIEFLEYID
;
A
#
# COMPACT_ATOMS: atom_id res chain seq x y z
N MET A 1 41.50 7.45 -52.09
CA MET A 1 40.14 6.96 -52.35
C MET A 1 39.46 6.77 -50.99
N ARG A 2 38.61 7.70 -50.56
CA ARG A 2 37.96 7.68 -49.23
C ARG A 2 36.69 6.84 -49.32
N ILE A 3 36.61 5.78 -48.50
CA ILE A 3 35.40 4.97 -48.32
C ILE A 3 34.54 5.69 -47.28
N VAL A 4 33.35 6.13 -47.69
CA VAL A 4 32.30 6.64 -46.79
C VAL A 4 31.38 5.46 -46.47
N LEU A 5 31.40 5.00 -45.22
CA LEU A 5 30.43 4.03 -44.69
C LEU A 5 29.22 4.81 -44.19
N LEU A 6 28.12 4.73 -44.95
CA LEU A 6 26.83 5.31 -44.60
C LEU A 6 26.08 4.29 -43.73
N PHE A 7 26.01 4.51 -42.42
CA PHE A 7 25.14 3.73 -41.54
C PHE A 7 23.74 4.34 -41.59
N ALA A 8 22.80 3.62 -42.23
CA ALA A 8 21.38 3.92 -42.17
C ALA A 8 20.83 3.45 -40.81
N PHE A 9 20.46 4.39 -39.95
CA PHE A 9 19.73 4.11 -38.72
C PHE A 9 18.27 3.83 -39.09
N LEU A 10 17.86 2.57 -39.08
CA LEU A 10 16.45 2.19 -39.20
C LEU A 10 15.81 2.45 -37.83
N LEU A 11 15.12 3.59 -37.66
CA LEU A 11 14.21 3.77 -36.52
C LEU A 11 13.03 2.81 -36.69
N THR A 12 13.06 1.68 -35.99
CA THR A 12 11.85 0.90 -35.74
C THR A 12 11.02 1.65 -34.70
N ILE A 13 10.02 2.38 -35.16
CA ILE A 13 8.96 2.90 -34.29
C ILE A 13 8.18 1.68 -33.81
N VAL A 14 8.46 1.24 -32.58
CA VAL A 14 7.60 0.29 -31.88
C VAL A 14 6.37 1.08 -31.46
N ASN A 15 5.30 1.00 -32.25
CA ASN A 15 3.98 1.42 -31.80
C ASN A 15 3.54 0.41 -30.74
N SER A 16 3.88 0.65 -29.48
CA SER A 16 3.12 0.11 -28.36
C SER A 16 1.71 0.70 -28.48
N THR A 17 0.72 -0.14 -28.75
CA THR A 17 -0.69 0.21 -28.59
C THR A 17 -0.96 0.39 -27.11
N ILE A 18 -0.62 1.56 -26.57
CA ILE A 18 -1.06 2.00 -25.25
C ILE A 18 -2.58 2.15 -25.38
N GLY A 19 -3.33 1.43 -24.55
CA GLY A 19 -4.79 1.54 -24.47
C GLY A 19 -5.22 3.01 -24.36
N GLN A 20 -6.27 3.40 -25.09
CA GLN A 20 -6.72 4.79 -25.06
C GLN A 20 -7.25 5.10 -23.66
N VAL A 21 -6.68 6.13 -23.03
CA VAL A 21 -7.08 6.59 -21.68
C VAL A 21 -8.52 7.11 -21.70
N ARG A 22 -9.38 6.61 -20.81
CA ARG A 22 -10.81 7.00 -20.74
C ARG A 22 -11.02 8.38 -20.13
N PHE A 23 -10.36 8.67 -19.01
CA PHE A 23 -10.47 9.93 -18.29
C PHE A 23 -9.10 10.61 -18.19
N SER A 24 -8.96 11.77 -18.82
CA SER A 24 -7.72 12.56 -18.74
C SER A 24 -7.58 13.27 -17.39
N ASP A 25 -6.36 13.69 -17.06
CA ASP A 25 -6.09 14.48 -15.86
C ASP A 25 -6.88 15.79 -15.82
N GLU A 26 -7.12 16.42 -16.99
CA GLU A 26 -7.96 17.61 -17.06
C GLU A 26 -9.39 17.30 -16.61
N ILE A 27 -9.95 16.16 -17.04
CA ILE A 27 -11.28 15.71 -16.60
C ILE A 27 -11.25 15.43 -15.10
N LEU A 28 -10.33 14.57 -14.65
CA LEU A 28 -10.27 14.08 -13.27
C LEU A 28 -10.03 15.19 -12.23
N ASN A 29 -9.37 16.28 -12.60
CA ASN A 29 -9.09 17.40 -11.71
C ASN A 29 -10.17 18.51 -11.73
N ASN A 30 -11.18 18.42 -12.61
CA ASN A 30 -12.22 19.44 -12.76
C ASN A 30 -13.65 18.88 -12.60
N PRO A 31 -14.01 18.29 -11.43
CA PRO A 31 -15.31 17.65 -11.21
C PRO A 31 -16.51 18.60 -11.35
N ASN A 32 -16.35 19.89 -11.03
CA ASN A 32 -17.42 20.87 -11.19
C ASN A 32 -17.78 21.13 -12.67
N LYS A 33 -16.80 21.02 -13.56
CA LYS A 33 -16.97 21.24 -15.01
C LYS A 33 -17.48 19.98 -15.70
N TYR A 34 -16.92 18.82 -15.35
CA TYR A 34 -17.15 17.57 -16.08
C TYR A 34 -18.08 16.59 -15.36
N GLY A 35 -18.41 16.80 -14.08
CA GLY A 35 -19.13 15.86 -13.24
C GLY A 35 -20.44 15.36 -13.82
N SER A 36 -21.31 16.27 -14.28
CA SER A 36 -22.59 15.89 -14.88
C SER A 36 -22.44 15.13 -16.20
N ILE A 37 -21.40 15.43 -16.98
CA ILE A 37 -21.14 14.77 -18.25
C ILE A 37 -20.64 13.34 -18.00
N ILE A 38 -19.70 13.17 -17.08
CA ILE A 38 -19.14 11.87 -16.71
C ILE A 38 -20.20 10.99 -16.04
N GLU A 39 -20.99 11.53 -15.11
CA GLU A 39 -22.10 10.80 -14.49
C GLU A 39 -23.08 10.27 -15.56
N LYS A 40 -23.47 11.09 -16.54
CA LYS A 40 -24.37 10.69 -17.63
C LYS A 40 -23.76 9.71 -18.61
N SER A 41 -22.43 9.61 -18.66
CA SER A 41 -21.73 8.63 -19.49
C SER A 41 -21.77 7.22 -18.91
N PHE A 42 -22.15 7.08 -17.64
CA PHE A 42 -22.28 5.80 -16.97
C PHE A 42 -23.72 5.29 -17.04
N ASN A 43 -23.87 3.98 -17.12
CA ASN A 43 -25.16 3.33 -16.99
C ASN A 43 -25.54 3.24 -15.51
N ILE A 44 -26.56 3.99 -15.10
CA ILE A 44 -26.98 4.12 -13.69
C ILE A 44 -28.17 3.20 -13.42
N LYS A 45 -28.05 2.34 -12.39
CA LYS A 45 -29.11 1.45 -11.92
C LYS A 45 -29.36 1.63 -10.43
N GLU A 46 -30.58 1.37 -9.99
CA GLU A 46 -30.97 1.42 -8.57
C GLU A 46 -31.29 0.00 -8.06
N THR A 47 -30.90 -0.30 -6.83
CA THR A 47 -31.20 -1.56 -6.15
C THR A 47 -31.54 -1.31 -4.68
N SER A 48 -32.34 -2.18 -4.05
CA SER A 48 -32.65 -2.07 -2.62
C SER A 48 -31.39 -2.33 -1.79
N THR A 49 -30.77 -3.49 -1.99
CA THR A 49 -29.45 -3.84 -1.48
C THR A 49 -28.68 -4.61 -2.56
N PHE A 50 -27.51 -4.10 -2.94
CA PHE A 50 -26.53 -4.89 -3.64
C PHE A 50 -26.06 -6.03 -2.73
N LYS A 51 -26.27 -7.27 -3.17
CA LYS A 51 -25.70 -8.45 -2.53
C LYS A 51 -24.44 -8.81 -3.29
N ILE A 52 -23.32 -8.93 -2.59
CA ILE A 52 -22.09 -9.48 -3.14
C ILE A 52 -22.41 -10.93 -3.51
N ASP A 53 -22.46 -11.22 -4.82
CA ASP A 53 -22.40 -12.59 -5.29
C ASP A 53 -20.93 -13.01 -5.35
N SER A 54 -20.65 -14.27 -5.03
CA SER A 54 -19.29 -14.82 -5.05
C SER A 54 -18.96 -15.43 -6.41
N THR A 55 -19.34 -14.77 -7.52
CA THR A 55 -18.96 -15.24 -8.85
C THR A 55 -17.45 -15.09 -9.07
N THR A 56 -16.84 -16.06 -9.73
CA THR A 56 -15.37 -16.20 -9.89
C THR A 56 -14.72 -15.14 -10.77
N ASN A 57 -15.50 -14.23 -11.37
CA ASN A 57 -15.07 -13.28 -12.39
C ASN A 57 -15.28 -11.83 -11.93
N LYS A 58 -15.40 -11.60 -10.62
CA LYS A 58 -15.60 -10.26 -10.04
C LYS A 58 -14.70 -10.04 -8.84
N ILE A 59 -14.09 -8.87 -8.77
CA ILE A 59 -13.40 -8.34 -7.59
C ILE A 59 -14.16 -7.16 -7.01
N PHE A 60 -14.14 -7.04 -5.68
CA PHE A 60 -14.83 -5.99 -4.94
C PHE A 60 -13.81 -5.17 -4.16
N LEU A 61 -13.60 -3.91 -4.56
CA LEU A 61 -12.78 -2.96 -3.80
C LEU A 61 -13.72 -2.08 -2.96
N LYS A 62 -13.66 -2.23 -1.65
CA LYS A 62 -14.50 -1.53 -0.67
C LYS A 62 -13.95 -0.15 -0.38
N ASN A 63 -14.83 0.80 -0.13
CA ASN A 63 -14.51 2.10 0.47
C ASN A 63 -15.61 2.50 1.46
N GLY A 64 -15.34 3.47 2.33
CA GLY A 64 -16.36 4.03 3.21
C GLY A 64 -17.30 4.98 2.47
N LEU A 65 -18.51 5.22 3.00
CA LEU A 65 -19.56 6.09 2.42
C LEU A 65 -19.04 7.42 1.86
N ARG A 66 -18.16 8.09 2.60
CA ARG A 66 -17.58 9.40 2.22
C ARG A 66 -16.09 9.33 1.91
N SER A 67 -15.53 8.13 1.94
CA SER A 67 -14.13 7.91 1.62
C SER A 67 -13.96 7.70 0.12
N SER A 68 -12.88 8.26 -0.42
CA SER A 68 -12.40 7.94 -1.75
C SER A 68 -11.34 6.84 -1.77
N MET A 69 -10.77 6.47 -0.62
CA MET A 69 -9.72 5.45 -0.52
C MET A 69 -10.34 4.06 -0.50
N TYR A 70 -9.74 3.12 -1.23
CA TYR A 70 -10.13 1.72 -1.18
C TYR A 70 -9.38 1.01 -0.06
N ILE A 71 -10.12 0.17 0.69
CA ILE A 71 -9.64 -0.48 1.92
C ILE A 71 -8.86 -1.76 1.62
N ASN A 72 -9.05 -2.32 0.42
CA ASN A 72 -8.49 -3.60 -0.01
C ASN A 72 -8.01 -3.57 -1.48
N PRO A 73 -7.11 -2.65 -1.85
CA PRO A 73 -6.60 -2.54 -3.23
C PRO A 73 -5.95 -3.84 -3.74
N ASP A 74 -5.32 -4.61 -2.84
CA ASP A 74 -4.62 -5.86 -3.14
C ASP A 74 -5.53 -6.96 -3.71
N ALA A 75 -6.83 -6.90 -3.41
CA ALA A 75 -7.82 -7.81 -3.98
C ALA A 75 -7.87 -7.75 -5.52
N TRP A 76 -7.51 -6.60 -6.12
CA TRP A 76 -7.33 -6.49 -7.57
C TRP A 76 -5.91 -6.83 -8.01
N LEU A 77 -4.91 -6.27 -7.33
CA LEU A 77 -3.51 -6.41 -7.73
C LEU A 77 -3.01 -7.86 -7.72
N SER A 78 -3.52 -8.68 -6.80
CA SER A 78 -3.18 -10.11 -6.68
C SER A 78 -3.57 -10.96 -7.89
N ILE A 79 -4.50 -10.50 -8.73
CA ILE A 79 -5.00 -11.26 -9.87
C ILE A 79 -4.79 -10.55 -11.22
N ALA A 80 -4.43 -9.25 -11.21
CA ALA A 80 -4.42 -8.41 -12.40
C ALA A 80 -3.51 -8.90 -13.54
N GLU A 81 -2.41 -9.61 -13.23
CA GLU A 81 -1.34 -9.93 -14.19
C GLU A 81 -1.77 -10.77 -15.41
N ASN A 82 -2.94 -11.41 -15.41
CA ASN A 82 -3.40 -12.23 -16.54
C ASN A 82 -4.88 -12.05 -16.90
N LEU A 83 -5.48 -10.90 -16.55
CA LEU A 83 -6.91 -10.67 -16.69
C LEU A 83 -7.23 -9.51 -17.63
N GLU A 84 -8.30 -9.67 -18.40
CA GLU A 84 -8.88 -8.60 -19.19
C GLU A 84 -10.11 -8.05 -18.46
N VAL A 85 -10.09 -6.76 -18.11
CA VAL A 85 -11.22 -6.09 -17.45
C VAL A 85 -12.32 -5.81 -18.46
N ILE A 86 -13.53 -6.25 -18.14
CA ILE A 86 -14.73 -6.09 -18.97
C ILE A 86 -15.50 -4.84 -18.53
N SER A 87 -15.77 -4.74 -17.22
CA SER A 87 -16.59 -3.66 -16.69
C SER A 87 -16.16 -3.24 -15.28
N ILE A 88 -16.40 -1.98 -14.95
CA ILE A 88 -16.26 -1.42 -13.62
C ILE A 88 -17.59 -0.80 -13.19
N ASN A 89 -18.15 -1.30 -12.09
CA ASN A 89 -19.39 -0.80 -11.51
C ASN A 89 -19.11 -0.11 -10.18
N ILE A 90 -19.39 1.20 -10.11
CA ILE A 90 -19.19 2.01 -8.92
C ILE A 90 -20.45 1.98 -8.07
N VAL A 91 -20.32 1.59 -6.82
CA VAL A 91 -21.46 1.42 -5.91
C VAL A 91 -21.54 2.55 -4.90
N PHE A 92 -22.66 3.26 -4.92
CA PHE A 92 -23.00 4.34 -3.99
C PHE A 92 -24.30 4.04 -3.28
N SER A 93 -24.53 4.72 -2.15
CA SER A 93 -25.88 4.88 -1.61
C SER A 93 -26.53 6.12 -2.20
N LYS A 94 -27.84 6.03 -2.48
CA LYS A 94 -28.70 7.15 -2.84
C LYS A 94 -29.01 8.00 -1.60
N TYR A 95 -27.96 8.44 -0.91
CA TYR A 95 -28.00 9.12 0.38
C TYR A 95 -26.93 10.24 0.43
N PRO A 96 -27.21 11.37 1.09
CA PRO A 96 -28.50 11.76 1.67
C PRO A 96 -29.50 12.21 0.59
N ILE A 97 -30.77 11.85 0.76
CA ILE A 97 -31.86 12.39 -0.07
C ILE A 97 -32.27 13.74 0.51
N ARG A 98 -32.20 14.81 -0.29
CA ARG A 98 -32.61 16.16 0.11
C ARG A 98 -33.99 16.49 -0.44
N LYS A 99 -34.52 17.67 -0.11
CA LYS A 99 -35.84 18.15 -0.57
C LYS A 99 -36.03 18.06 -2.10
N ASN A 100 -34.96 18.25 -2.87
CA ASN A 100 -34.98 18.21 -4.34
C ASN A 100 -34.55 16.83 -4.91
N GLY A 101 -34.55 15.78 -4.08
CA GLY A 101 -34.07 14.46 -4.44
C GLY A 101 -32.60 14.22 -4.11
N TYR A 102 -32.06 13.13 -4.65
CA TYR A 102 -30.66 12.76 -4.55
C TYR A 102 -29.84 13.42 -5.66
N PHE A 103 -28.62 13.83 -5.34
CA PHE A 103 -27.64 14.30 -6.29
C PHE A 103 -26.31 13.59 -6.01
N MET A 104 -25.66 13.09 -7.06
CA MET A 104 -24.33 12.51 -6.97
C MET A 104 -23.32 13.57 -6.54
N TYR A 105 -22.48 13.24 -5.56
CA TYR A 105 -21.39 14.13 -5.16
C TYR A 105 -20.18 13.92 -6.09
N HIS A 106 -20.11 14.69 -7.18
CA HIS A 106 -19.10 14.50 -8.23
C HIS A 106 -17.66 14.57 -7.73
N LYS A 107 -17.34 15.40 -6.74
CA LYS A 107 -15.99 15.45 -6.16
C LYS A 107 -15.58 14.10 -5.56
N LEU A 108 -16.48 13.42 -4.85
CA LEU A 108 -16.22 12.09 -4.30
C LEU A 108 -16.11 11.03 -5.39
N LEU A 109 -16.99 11.06 -6.40
CA LEU A 109 -16.90 10.19 -7.57
C LEU A 109 -15.53 10.31 -8.25
N PHE A 110 -15.06 11.53 -8.51
CA PHE A 110 -13.80 11.76 -9.22
C PHE A 110 -12.60 11.40 -8.36
N ASN A 111 -12.65 11.64 -7.05
CA ASN A 111 -11.59 11.20 -6.15
C ASN A 111 -11.52 9.67 -6.06
N ARG A 112 -12.65 8.96 -6.10
CA ARG A 112 -12.69 7.48 -6.17
C ARG A 112 -12.12 6.95 -7.48
N LEU A 113 -12.38 7.63 -8.60
CA LEU A 113 -11.76 7.28 -9.90
C LEU A 113 -10.25 7.47 -9.84
N LYS A 114 -9.77 8.63 -9.37
CA LYS A 114 -8.33 8.89 -9.21
C LYS A 114 -7.66 7.83 -8.33
N ASN A 115 -8.24 7.54 -7.17
CA ASN A 115 -7.68 6.53 -6.27
C ASN A 115 -7.73 5.11 -6.88
N LEU A 116 -8.69 4.82 -7.75
CA LEU A 116 -8.73 3.54 -8.48
C LEU A 116 -7.59 3.45 -9.50
N PHE A 117 -7.28 4.56 -10.17
CA PHE A 117 -6.19 4.62 -11.15
C PHE A 117 -4.80 4.76 -10.51
N LEU A 118 -4.75 5.18 -9.23
CA LEU A 118 -3.54 5.06 -8.41
C LEU A 118 -3.26 3.60 -8.04
N ILE A 119 -4.29 2.79 -7.82
CA ILE A 119 -4.15 1.35 -7.59
C ILE A 119 -3.64 0.68 -8.87
N ASP A 120 -4.33 0.89 -9.99
CA ASP A 120 -3.91 0.36 -11.28
C ASP A 120 -4.29 1.32 -12.42
N PRO A 121 -3.30 1.97 -13.07
CA PRO A 121 -3.54 2.87 -14.20
C PRO A 121 -4.25 2.21 -15.39
N TYR A 122 -4.12 0.89 -15.59
CA TYR A 122 -4.78 0.17 -16.69
C TYR A 122 -6.30 0.08 -16.52
N LEU A 123 -6.82 0.33 -15.31
CA LEU A 123 -8.26 0.47 -15.09
C LEU A 123 -8.85 1.73 -15.74
N ASN A 124 -8.01 2.68 -16.21
CA ASN A 124 -8.44 3.87 -16.95
C ASN A 124 -8.48 3.63 -18.47
N ASP A 125 -8.83 2.43 -18.91
CA ASP A 125 -8.94 2.09 -20.32
C ASP A 125 -10.33 2.44 -20.90
N SER A 126 -10.34 3.05 -22.08
CA SER A 126 -11.57 3.44 -22.81
C SER A 126 -12.45 2.27 -23.24
N THR A 127 -11.90 1.05 -23.33
CA THR A 127 -12.60 -0.18 -23.71
C THR A 127 -13.42 -0.78 -22.57
N ILE A 128 -13.12 -0.43 -21.32
CA ILE A 128 -13.85 -0.90 -20.13
C ILE A 128 -15.25 -0.28 -20.10
N GLU A 129 -16.27 -1.06 -19.80
CA GLU A 129 -17.64 -0.54 -19.57
C GLU A 129 -17.78 0.05 -18.16
N TRP A 130 -18.42 1.22 -18.01
CA TRP A 130 -18.59 1.87 -16.71
C TRP A 130 -20.05 2.01 -16.30
N ASN A 131 -20.33 1.57 -15.08
CA ASN A 131 -21.67 1.52 -14.50
C ASN A 131 -21.69 2.22 -13.12
N ILE A 132 -22.86 2.71 -12.71
CA ILE A 132 -23.13 3.10 -11.32
C ILE A 132 -24.31 2.28 -10.81
N THR A 133 -24.16 1.74 -9.60
CA THR A 133 -25.27 1.16 -8.84
C THR A 133 -25.56 1.99 -7.59
N LEU A 134 -26.81 2.42 -7.43
CA LEU A 134 -27.29 3.18 -6.29
C LEU A 134 -28.13 2.30 -5.37
N HIS A 135 -27.70 2.12 -4.13
CA HIS A 135 -28.54 1.54 -3.08
C HIS A 135 -29.68 2.49 -2.71
N THR A 136 -30.88 1.96 -2.50
CA THR A 136 -32.07 2.71 -2.13
C THR A 136 -32.55 2.43 -0.70
N ASN A 137 -32.11 1.32 -0.07
CA ASN A 137 -32.39 1.03 1.35
C ASN A 137 -31.41 1.79 2.29
N CYS A 138 -31.35 3.10 2.15
CA CYS A 138 -30.35 3.96 2.79
C CYS A 138 -31.01 5.25 3.35
N LEU A 139 -31.96 5.11 4.26
CA LEU A 139 -32.78 6.23 4.76
C LEU A 139 -32.12 6.99 5.92
N ASN A 140 -31.16 6.38 6.61
CA ASN A 140 -30.44 6.95 7.74
C ASN A 140 -28.98 6.45 7.77
N ASP A 141 -28.13 7.14 8.53
CA ASP A 141 -26.69 6.83 8.60
C ASP A 141 -26.44 5.36 8.98
N LYS A 142 -27.17 4.82 9.98
CA LYS A 142 -27.03 3.41 10.40
C LYS A 142 -27.29 2.41 9.27
N GLN A 143 -28.30 2.66 8.43
CA GLN A 143 -28.56 1.82 7.27
C GLN A 143 -27.45 1.96 6.24
N VAL A 144 -27.04 3.20 5.96
CA VAL A 144 -26.02 3.50 4.95
C VAL A 144 -24.68 2.85 5.32
N ASP A 145 -24.27 2.94 6.58
CA ASP A 145 -23.01 2.38 7.09
C ASP A 145 -22.93 0.85 6.94
N SER A 146 -24.06 0.17 6.84
CA SER A 146 -24.12 -1.28 6.62
C SER A 146 -24.08 -1.71 5.15
N LEU A 147 -24.16 -0.75 4.21
CA LEU A 147 -24.19 -1.03 2.78
C LEU A 147 -22.77 -1.09 2.21
N PHE A 148 -22.61 -1.88 1.15
CA PHE A 148 -21.38 -1.87 0.37
C PHE A 148 -21.25 -0.54 -0.39
N HIS A 149 -20.10 0.12 -0.21
CA HIS A 149 -19.63 1.16 -1.12
C HIS A 149 -18.27 0.73 -1.66
N GLY A 150 -18.01 1.05 -2.92
CA GLY A 150 -16.81 0.52 -3.56
C GLY A 150 -16.89 0.52 -5.06
N VAL A 151 -16.02 -0.27 -5.67
CA VAL A 151 -16.10 -0.67 -7.07
C VAL A 151 -16.12 -2.17 -7.21
N ILE A 152 -16.78 -2.64 -8.25
CA ILE A 152 -16.81 -4.03 -8.67
C ILE A 152 -16.12 -4.09 -10.02
N ILE A 153 -15.03 -4.86 -10.11
CA ILE A 153 -14.27 -5.07 -11.34
C ILE A 153 -14.66 -6.45 -11.87
N GLU A 154 -15.29 -6.48 -13.03
CA GLU A 154 -15.60 -7.73 -13.75
C GLU A 154 -14.52 -8.00 -14.79
N TYR A 155 -14.03 -9.24 -14.85
CA TYR A 155 -12.90 -9.61 -15.69
C TYR A 155 -13.07 -10.99 -16.32
N LYS A 156 -12.19 -11.31 -17.28
CA LYS A 156 -12.03 -12.67 -17.84
C LYS A 156 -10.54 -13.02 -17.95
N LEU A 157 -10.24 -14.32 -17.94
CA LEU A 157 -8.89 -14.83 -18.13
C LEU A 157 -8.39 -14.53 -19.54
N ASN A 158 -7.14 -14.05 -19.63
CA ASN A 158 -6.47 -13.86 -20.90
C ASN A 158 -5.89 -15.22 -21.36
N ASN A 159 -6.36 -15.77 -22.48
CA ASN A 159 -6.00 -17.12 -22.94
C ASN A 159 -4.57 -17.25 -23.52
N LEU A 160 -3.63 -16.38 -23.12
CA LEU A 160 -2.25 -16.44 -23.56
C LEU A 160 -1.40 -17.16 -22.50
N GLY A 161 -1.37 -18.50 -22.59
CA GLY A 161 -0.39 -19.33 -21.89
C GLY A 161 -0.95 -20.10 -20.69
N LEU A 162 -1.68 -21.17 -20.98
CA LEU A 162 -1.97 -22.22 -20.00
C LEU A 162 -0.69 -23.03 -19.75
N ASP A 163 -0.18 -23.02 -18.53
CA ASP A 163 0.19 -24.24 -17.80
C ASP A 163 0.60 -23.89 -16.37
N SER A 164 -0.34 -24.12 -15.45
CA SER A 164 -0.21 -24.53 -14.04
C SER A 164 -1.09 -23.71 -13.07
N ALA A 165 -1.59 -24.43 -12.06
CA ALA A 165 -2.49 -24.03 -10.97
C ALA A 165 -3.99 -24.01 -11.28
N THR A 166 -4.53 -25.22 -11.33
CA THR A 166 -5.91 -25.55 -10.96
C THR A 166 -6.28 -25.08 -9.55
N ASN A 167 -7.50 -24.54 -9.44
CA ASN A 167 -8.37 -24.45 -8.27
C ASN A 167 -7.92 -23.61 -7.06
N ILE A 168 -8.36 -22.35 -7.01
CA ILE A 168 -8.77 -21.72 -5.74
C ILE A 168 -10.12 -21.03 -5.95
N LEU A 169 -11.16 -21.62 -5.35
CA LEU A 169 -12.51 -21.09 -5.28
C LEU A 169 -12.61 -20.02 -4.19
N ALA A 170 -13.28 -18.93 -4.56
CA ALA A 170 -13.96 -17.92 -3.75
C ALA A 170 -14.13 -18.18 -2.24
N THR A 171 -13.57 -17.28 -1.41
CA THR A 171 -14.20 -16.82 -0.17
C THR A 171 -13.96 -15.31 0.00
N ILE A 172 -15.02 -14.57 0.33
CA ILE A 172 -15.07 -13.12 0.50
C ILE A 172 -14.38 -12.74 1.83
N PRO A 173 -13.38 -11.84 1.89
CA PRO A 173 -12.88 -11.36 3.17
C PRO A 173 -13.71 -10.17 3.69
N SER A 174 -14.41 -10.42 4.77
CA SER A 174 -14.60 -9.44 5.84
C SER A 174 -13.47 -9.64 6.85
N SER A 175 -12.29 -9.10 6.57
CA SER A 175 -11.23 -8.76 7.54
C SER A 175 -9.91 -8.45 6.82
N ASN A 176 -9.31 -7.28 7.01
CA ASN A 176 -7.94 -6.97 6.53
C ASN A 176 -6.83 -7.64 7.39
N SER A 177 -7.04 -8.83 7.97
CA SER A 177 -6.51 -9.05 9.33
C SER A 177 -5.51 -10.17 9.60
N ALA A 178 -5.01 -10.92 8.62
CA ALA A 178 -3.87 -11.82 8.87
C ALA A 178 -3.34 -12.51 7.62
N LEU A 179 -4.22 -12.86 6.66
CA LEU A 179 -3.83 -13.73 5.55
C LEU A 179 -2.93 -13.01 4.53
N GLU A 180 -3.23 -11.76 4.19
CA GLU A 180 -2.38 -10.92 3.35
C GLU A 180 -1.05 -10.61 4.04
N MET A 181 -1.09 -10.37 5.37
CA MET A 181 0.10 -10.21 6.21
C MET A 181 0.93 -11.50 6.28
N LEU A 182 0.28 -12.66 6.28
CA LEU A 182 0.93 -13.97 6.23
C LEU A 182 1.56 -14.24 4.87
N GLU A 183 0.88 -13.96 3.77
CA GLU A 183 1.45 -14.07 2.42
C GLU A 183 2.65 -13.12 2.25
N PHE A 184 2.57 -11.92 2.81
CA PHE A 184 3.70 -11.02 2.93
C PHE A 184 4.83 -11.64 3.75
N MET A 185 4.55 -12.20 4.94
CA MET A 185 5.56 -12.79 5.81
C MET A 185 6.26 -13.99 5.20
N GLU A 186 5.48 -14.92 4.63
CA GLU A 186 5.96 -16.07 3.88
C GLU A 186 6.78 -15.65 2.66
N SER A 187 6.47 -14.50 2.06
CA SER A 187 7.27 -13.96 0.95
C SER A 187 8.64 -13.45 1.41
N PHE A 188 8.80 -12.96 2.64
CA PHE A 188 10.08 -12.43 3.13
C PHE A 188 10.95 -13.49 3.81
N ASN A 189 10.33 -14.38 4.58
CA ASN A 189 10.98 -15.50 5.25
C ASN A 189 10.02 -16.70 5.23
N GLU A 190 10.47 -17.86 4.75
CA GLU A 190 9.72 -19.09 4.94
C GLU A 190 9.53 -19.29 6.45
N LEU A 191 8.29 -19.17 6.92
CA LEU A 191 7.99 -19.34 8.34
C LEU A 191 8.33 -20.78 8.76
N PRO A 192 8.90 -21.00 9.95
CA PRO A 192 9.13 -22.34 10.45
C PRO A 192 7.85 -23.16 10.44
N ILE A 193 7.96 -24.46 10.16
CA ILE A 193 6.81 -25.36 10.07
C ILE A 193 5.99 -25.33 11.38
N GLU A 194 6.65 -25.17 12.52
CA GLU A 194 5.99 -25.05 13.82
C GLU A 194 5.05 -23.84 13.87
N ILE A 195 5.51 -22.68 13.37
CA ILE A 195 4.71 -21.46 13.30
C ILE A 195 3.55 -21.66 12.32
N LEU A 196 3.81 -22.23 11.14
CA LEU A 196 2.79 -22.52 10.12
C LEU A 196 1.68 -23.44 10.66
N LEU A 197 2.05 -24.46 11.44
CA LEU A 197 1.09 -25.36 12.09
C LEU A 197 0.28 -24.64 13.18
N ASP A 198 0.94 -23.78 13.97
CA ASP A 198 0.29 -23.04 15.06
C ASP A 198 -0.75 -22.03 14.56
N ILE A 199 -0.50 -21.41 13.39
CA ILE A 199 -1.43 -20.44 12.78
C ILE A 199 -2.51 -21.09 11.91
N GLN A 200 -2.33 -22.33 11.42
CA GLN A 200 -3.16 -22.95 10.38
C GLN A 200 -4.67 -22.90 10.69
N ASN A 201 -5.03 -23.11 11.96
CA ASN A 201 -6.42 -23.19 12.42
C ASN A 201 -6.85 -22.00 13.29
N ARG A 202 -6.05 -20.93 13.33
CA ARG A 202 -6.34 -19.73 14.13
C ARG A 202 -7.21 -18.76 13.34
N ASP A 203 -8.01 -17.99 14.06
CA ASP A 203 -8.65 -16.82 13.47
C ASP A 203 -7.60 -15.73 13.18
N PRO A 204 -7.93 -14.71 12.37
CA PRO A 204 -6.92 -13.73 11.97
C PRO A 204 -6.26 -12.96 13.12
N ILE A 205 -6.99 -12.68 14.20
CA ILE A 205 -6.43 -12.00 15.38
C ILE A 205 -5.39 -12.90 16.04
N GLY A 206 -5.74 -14.16 16.31
CA GLY A 206 -4.81 -15.13 16.90
C GLY A 206 -3.62 -15.44 16.00
N LYS A 207 -3.77 -15.39 14.67
CA LYS A 207 -2.64 -15.48 13.73
C LYS A 207 -1.67 -14.32 13.91
N THR A 208 -2.19 -13.09 13.93
CA THR A 208 -1.39 -11.88 14.09
C THR A 208 -0.66 -11.87 15.44
N GLU A 209 -1.33 -12.27 16.52
CA GLU A 209 -0.71 -12.41 17.86
C GLU A 209 0.48 -13.39 17.84
N ILE A 210 0.32 -14.57 17.24
CA ILE A 210 1.39 -15.57 17.14
C ILE A 210 2.59 -15.04 16.35
N LEU A 211 2.34 -14.33 15.24
CA LEU A 211 3.42 -13.77 14.43
C LEU A 211 4.13 -12.64 15.16
N ILE A 212 3.41 -11.77 15.87
CA ILE A 212 4.01 -10.75 16.74
C ILE A 212 4.95 -11.40 17.75
N ASP A 213 4.46 -12.41 18.48
CA ASP A 213 5.27 -13.14 19.48
C ASP A 213 6.52 -13.78 18.85
N TYR A 214 6.37 -14.34 17.64
CA TYR A 214 7.47 -14.93 16.88
C TYR A 214 8.55 -13.90 16.52
N PHE A 215 8.17 -12.79 15.89
CA PHE A 215 9.14 -11.75 15.47
C PHE A 215 9.75 -11.02 16.66
N GLU A 216 9.00 -10.78 17.74
CA GLU A 216 9.58 -10.25 18.98
C GLU A 216 10.64 -11.17 19.58
N LYS A 217 10.44 -12.50 19.48
CA LYS A 217 11.43 -13.48 19.95
C LYS A 217 12.67 -13.48 19.06
N LEU A 218 12.52 -13.38 17.74
CA LEU A 218 13.65 -13.30 16.81
C LEU A 218 14.49 -12.04 17.03
N LEU A 219 13.86 -10.88 17.21
CA LEU A 219 14.59 -9.63 17.46
C LEU A 219 15.38 -9.67 18.77
N LYS A 220 14.90 -10.41 19.78
CA LYS A 220 15.62 -10.65 21.04
C LYS A 220 16.77 -11.66 20.91
N ASP A 221 16.76 -12.51 19.88
CA ASP A 221 17.82 -13.47 19.63
C ASP A 221 19.12 -12.73 19.28
N THR A 222 20.26 -13.16 19.84
CA THR A 222 21.56 -12.57 19.56
C THR A 222 22.31 -13.28 18.44
N THR A 223 21.76 -14.37 17.89
CA THR A 223 22.37 -15.05 16.76
C THR A 223 22.35 -14.15 15.53
N THR A 224 23.52 -14.07 14.90
CA THR A 224 23.73 -13.28 13.68
C THR A 224 23.88 -14.24 12.52
N GLN A 225 23.03 -14.09 11.50
CA GLN A 225 23.24 -14.76 10.23
C GLN A 225 24.37 -14.06 9.47
N GLU A 226 25.25 -14.82 8.85
CA GLU A 226 26.31 -14.26 8.00
C GLU A 226 25.70 -13.62 6.75
N VAL A 227 26.09 -12.37 6.48
CA VAL A 227 25.62 -11.61 5.30
C VAL A 227 26.48 -11.99 4.10
N THR A 228 26.02 -12.98 3.32
CA THR A 228 26.67 -13.39 2.06
C THR A 228 26.06 -12.67 0.85
N PRO A 229 26.73 -12.66 -0.33
CA PRO A 229 26.13 -12.13 -1.56
C PRO A 229 24.81 -12.80 -1.95
N GLU A 230 24.67 -14.11 -1.72
CA GLU A 230 23.43 -14.86 -1.98
C GLU A 230 22.30 -14.41 -1.04
N PHE A 231 22.64 -14.19 0.24
CA PHE A 231 21.72 -13.65 1.22
C PHE A 231 21.21 -12.26 0.79
N LEU A 232 22.12 -11.35 0.42
CA LEU A 232 21.75 -10.00 -0.03
C LEU A 232 20.88 -10.04 -1.30
N LYS A 233 21.24 -10.89 -2.25
CA LYS A 233 20.46 -11.06 -3.49
C LYS A 233 19.07 -11.62 -3.25
N LYS A 234 18.92 -12.55 -2.30
CA LYS A 234 17.60 -13.05 -1.88
C LYS A 234 16.75 -11.89 -1.39
N TYR A 235 17.25 -11.10 -0.43
CA TYR A 235 16.47 -10.01 0.15
C TYR A 235 16.24 -8.84 -0.81
N GLU A 236 17.18 -8.54 -1.71
CA GLU A 236 16.96 -7.61 -2.81
C GLU A 236 15.69 -7.95 -3.59
N LEU A 237 15.52 -9.23 -3.98
CA LEU A 237 14.34 -9.67 -4.75
C LEU A 237 13.05 -9.52 -3.93
N LEU A 238 13.10 -9.85 -2.64
CA LEU A 238 11.93 -9.82 -1.76
C LEU A 238 11.48 -8.40 -1.46
N ILE A 239 12.42 -7.52 -1.13
CA ILE A 239 12.14 -6.10 -0.89
C ILE A 239 11.65 -5.44 -2.18
N ASN A 240 12.25 -5.75 -3.34
CA ASN A 240 11.74 -5.25 -4.64
C ASN A 240 10.32 -5.73 -4.93
N LYS A 241 9.99 -6.99 -4.62
CA LYS A 241 8.63 -7.51 -4.76
C LYS A 241 7.67 -6.70 -3.89
N PHE A 242 8.02 -6.45 -2.63
CA PHE A 242 7.22 -5.64 -1.73
C PHE A 242 7.01 -4.21 -2.22
N ILE A 243 8.08 -3.53 -2.67
CA ILE A 243 7.98 -2.17 -3.21
C ILE A 243 7.05 -2.12 -4.42
N LYS A 244 7.04 -3.16 -5.26
CA LYS A 244 6.10 -3.28 -6.38
C LYS A 244 4.66 -3.53 -5.93
N THR A 245 4.48 -4.25 -4.83
CA THR A 245 3.15 -4.54 -4.26
C THR A 245 2.54 -3.31 -3.59
N TYR A 246 3.30 -2.61 -2.75
CA TYR A 246 2.82 -1.51 -1.91
C TYR A 246 3.21 -0.13 -2.42
N GLY A 247 3.67 -0.02 -3.66
CA GLY A 247 4.21 1.22 -4.19
C GLY A 247 4.35 1.27 -5.70
N ASN A 248 4.68 2.46 -6.20
CA ASN A 248 4.98 2.70 -7.59
C ASN A 248 6.47 2.40 -7.87
N SER A 249 6.77 1.34 -8.61
CA SER A 249 8.13 0.95 -8.98
C SER A 249 8.97 2.01 -9.71
N ASN A 250 8.35 3.11 -10.19
CA ASN A 250 9.05 4.23 -10.81
C ASN A 250 9.45 5.35 -9.84
N ASP A 251 8.91 5.38 -8.62
CA ASP A 251 9.38 6.35 -7.62
C ASP A 251 10.80 5.97 -7.19
N SER A 252 11.65 6.99 -7.12
CA SER A 252 13.08 6.85 -6.82
C SER A 252 13.56 7.92 -5.86
N ILE A 253 12.66 8.61 -5.14
CA ILE A 253 13.02 9.76 -4.32
C ILE A 253 14.01 9.38 -3.23
N VAL A 254 13.77 8.28 -2.51
CA VAL A 254 14.65 7.82 -1.42
C VAL A 254 16.01 7.42 -1.98
N TYR A 255 16.04 6.64 -3.06
CA TYR A 255 17.29 6.26 -3.74
C TYR A 255 18.11 7.49 -4.16
N LYS A 256 17.47 8.47 -4.80
CA LYS A 256 18.14 9.71 -5.24
C LYS A 256 18.68 10.52 -4.08
N VAL A 257 17.97 10.56 -2.95
CA VAL A 257 18.44 11.25 -1.74
C VAL A 257 19.61 10.50 -1.12
N PHE A 258 19.58 9.18 -1.07
CA PHE A 258 20.65 8.41 -0.45
C PHE A 258 21.91 8.40 -1.33
N ASP A 259 21.75 8.22 -2.65
CA ASP A 259 22.86 8.22 -3.62
C ASP A 259 23.65 9.54 -3.67
N ARG A 260 22.99 10.68 -3.45
CA ARG A 260 23.67 11.99 -3.43
C ARG A 260 24.32 12.31 -2.09
N ASN A 261 24.02 11.56 -1.03
CA ASN A 261 24.47 11.84 0.33
C ASN A 261 25.48 10.78 0.86
N LYS A 262 26.47 10.42 0.05
CA LYS A 262 27.49 9.40 0.38
C LYS A 262 28.40 9.77 1.56
N GLN A 263 28.36 11.03 1.99
CA GLN A 263 29.10 11.53 3.16
C GLN A 263 28.51 11.07 4.49
N TRP A 264 27.26 10.61 4.53
CA TRP A 264 26.64 10.12 5.75
C TRP A 264 27.41 8.92 6.31
N LYS A 265 27.69 8.97 7.60
CA LYS A 265 28.40 7.93 8.36
C LYS A 265 27.82 7.88 9.75
N ASN A 266 27.36 6.73 10.21
CA ASN A 266 26.70 6.60 11.52
C ASN A 266 25.32 7.28 11.59
N ALA A 267 24.58 7.16 10.49
CA ALA A 267 23.27 7.77 10.33
C ALA A 267 22.16 6.93 10.98
N LEU A 268 21.17 7.64 11.55
CA LEU A 268 19.93 7.14 12.10
C LEU A 268 18.79 7.41 11.11
N ILE A 269 18.21 6.33 10.58
CA ILE A 269 16.94 6.40 9.84
C ILE A 269 15.79 6.42 10.84
N VAL A 270 14.88 7.38 10.67
CA VAL A 270 13.58 7.39 11.33
C VAL A 270 12.53 7.36 10.22
N ALA A 271 11.78 6.28 10.11
CA ALA A 271 10.83 6.08 9.00
C ALA A 271 9.42 5.82 9.50
N ASP A 272 8.48 6.57 8.94
CA ASP A 272 7.06 6.25 8.98
C ASP A 272 6.85 4.90 8.28
N TRP A 273 6.31 3.95 9.04
CA TRP A 273 6.02 2.59 8.61
C TRP A 273 4.52 2.30 8.66
N THR A 274 3.72 3.24 8.17
CA THR A 274 2.29 3.09 7.91
C THR A 274 2.00 2.79 6.43
N GLY A 275 0.75 2.46 6.12
CA GLY A 275 0.33 2.00 4.80
C GLY A 275 0.66 2.95 3.63
N SER A 276 0.62 4.27 3.83
CA SER A 276 0.99 5.23 2.78
C SER A 276 2.51 5.34 2.58
N MET A 277 3.30 4.91 3.56
CA MET A 277 4.75 5.07 3.59
C MET A 277 5.56 3.79 3.39
N TYR A 278 4.90 2.62 3.32
CA TYR A 278 5.53 1.32 3.06
C TYR A 278 6.51 1.34 1.89
N GLN A 279 6.16 1.98 0.79
CA GLN A 279 7.08 2.11 -0.34
C GLN A 279 8.39 2.77 0.07
N TYR A 280 8.33 3.97 0.66
CA TYR A 280 9.52 4.80 0.90
C TYR A 280 10.42 4.22 2.00
N GLY A 281 9.83 3.67 3.07
CA GLY A 281 10.61 2.94 4.07
C GLY A 281 11.30 1.71 3.47
N ALA A 282 10.60 0.94 2.62
CA ALA A 282 11.20 -0.22 1.95
C ALA A 282 12.29 0.19 0.96
N GLN A 283 12.19 1.36 0.33
CA GLN A 283 13.27 1.90 -0.51
C GLN A 283 14.53 2.18 0.31
N ALA A 284 14.41 2.69 1.54
CA ALA A 284 15.56 2.89 2.43
C ALA A 284 16.22 1.56 2.80
N LEU A 285 15.42 0.55 3.12
CA LEU A 285 15.89 -0.80 3.39
C LEU A 285 16.58 -1.42 2.16
N LEU A 286 15.97 -1.35 0.97
CA LEU A 286 16.57 -1.88 -0.25
C LEU A 286 17.91 -1.20 -0.55
N TRP A 287 17.96 0.13 -0.43
CA TRP A 287 19.19 0.86 -0.67
C TRP A 287 20.29 0.45 0.30
N HIS A 288 19.95 0.26 1.58
CA HIS A 288 20.87 -0.27 2.57
C HIS A 288 21.35 -1.67 2.21
N THR A 289 20.45 -2.59 1.83
CA THR A 289 20.80 -3.95 1.38
C THR A 289 21.77 -3.94 0.19
N LEU A 290 21.52 -3.09 -0.80
CA LEU A 290 22.37 -2.98 -2.00
C LEU A 290 23.73 -2.31 -1.74
N ASN A 291 23.83 -1.53 -0.66
CA ASN A 291 25.03 -0.77 -0.29
C ASN A 291 25.58 -1.20 1.08
N PHE A 292 25.28 -2.41 1.54
CA PHE A 292 25.42 -2.83 2.94
C PHE A 292 26.78 -2.47 3.58
N GLU A 293 27.88 -2.69 2.86
CA GLU A 293 29.22 -2.40 3.37
C GLU A 293 29.55 -0.89 3.52
N ASN A 294 28.87 -0.02 2.77
CA ASN A 294 29.26 1.38 2.60
C ASN A 294 28.11 2.39 2.79
N SER A 295 26.92 1.92 3.13
CA SER A 295 25.69 2.72 3.20
C SER A 295 25.83 3.90 4.19
N GLY A 296 26.62 3.71 5.25
CA GLY A 296 26.77 4.69 6.34
C GLY A 296 25.56 4.76 7.27
N LEU A 297 24.54 3.93 7.04
CA LEU A 297 23.37 3.78 7.89
C LEU A 297 23.71 2.77 8.99
N GLU A 298 23.53 3.15 10.25
CA GLU A 298 23.86 2.30 11.41
C GLU A 298 22.62 1.93 12.22
N TYR A 299 21.54 2.72 12.14
CA TYR A 299 20.36 2.55 12.98
C TYR A 299 19.07 2.79 12.19
N PHE A 300 18.06 1.98 12.48
CA PHE A 300 16.70 2.14 12.02
C PHE A 300 15.76 2.32 13.21
N THR A 301 14.92 3.35 13.11
CA THR A 301 13.74 3.58 13.96
C THR A 301 12.53 3.58 13.05
N LEU A 302 11.55 2.74 13.34
CA LEU A 302 10.29 2.68 12.60
C LEU A 302 9.15 3.06 13.54
N PHE A 303 8.15 3.77 13.02
CA PHE A 303 6.94 4.06 13.77
C PHE A 303 5.66 3.76 12.96
N ASN A 304 4.60 3.35 13.66
CA ASN A 304 3.30 2.99 13.06
C ASN A 304 2.10 3.76 13.65
N ASP A 305 2.40 4.85 14.38
CA ASP A 305 1.43 5.73 15.05
C ASP A 305 0.52 5.00 16.04
N GLY A 306 1.18 4.22 16.90
CA GLY A 306 0.63 3.78 18.17
C GLY A 306 -0.02 2.41 18.16
N ASP A 307 0.50 1.43 17.41
CA ASP A 307 0.14 0.01 17.53
C ASP A 307 -1.37 -0.27 17.44
N LEU A 308 -2.06 0.34 16.48
CA LEU A 308 -3.53 0.27 16.29
C LEU A 308 -4.35 0.81 17.46
N ASN A 309 -3.74 1.59 18.36
CA ASN A 309 -4.47 2.33 19.37
C ASN A 309 -5.51 3.23 18.70
N SER A 310 -6.67 3.37 19.35
CA SER A 310 -7.70 4.30 18.88
C SER A 310 -7.19 5.74 18.89
N ASP A 311 -7.68 6.59 17.99
CA ASP A 311 -7.25 7.99 17.87
C ASP A 311 -7.36 8.75 19.22
N LYS A 312 -8.34 8.39 20.06
CA LYS A 312 -8.55 9.00 21.38
C LYS A 312 -7.49 8.62 22.42
N SER A 313 -6.83 7.49 22.23
CA SER A 313 -5.74 7.02 23.11
C SER A 313 -4.37 7.55 22.69
N LYS A 314 -4.23 8.05 21.45
CA LYS A 314 -2.98 8.63 20.94
C LYS A 314 -2.76 10.02 21.54
N LYS A 315 -2.06 10.07 22.66
CA LYS A 315 -1.68 11.32 23.31
C LYS A 315 -0.30 11.73 22.81
N ILE A 316 -0.12 13.03 22.60
CA ILE A 316 1.18 13.60 22.22
C ILE A 316 2.23 13.18 23.27
N GLY A 317 3.31 12.56 22.81
CA GLY A 317 4.40 12.04 23.64
C GLY A 317 4.19 10.68 24.30
N GLU A 318 2.99 10.10 24.16
CA GLU A 318 2.66 8.76 24.65
C GLU A 318 1.92 7.97 23.56
N THR A 319 2.14 8.29 22.26
CA THR A 319 1.46 7.61 21.16
C THR A 319 1.99 6.18 21.01
N GLY A 320 3.31 6.00 21.16
CA GLY A 320 3.95 4.70 21.09
C GLY A 320 4.09 4.17 19.65
N GLY A 321 4.18 2.86 19.51
CA GLY A 321 4.38 2.24 18.20
C GLY A 321 5.73 2.52 17.56
N ILE A 322 6.79 2.68 18.37
CA ILE A 322 8.15 3.02 17.92
C ILE A 322 9.11 1.87 18.22
N TYR A 323 9.86 1.43 17.22
CA TYR A 323 10.71 0.25 17.29
C TYR A 323 12.08 0.52 16.66
N PHE A 324 13.10 -0.21 17.13
CA PHE A 324 14.51 0.08 16.83
C PHE A 324 15.28 -1.16 16.44
N GLU A 325 16.19 -1.05 15.48
CA GLU A 325 17.23 -2.06 15.25
C GLU A 325 18.50 -1.44 14.66
N LYS A 326 19.64 -2.09 14.89
CA LYS A 326 20.89 -1.75 14.22
C LYS A 326 20.86 -2.22 12.77
N ALA A 327 21.49 -1.44 11.91
CA ALA A 327 21.58 -1.70 10.49
C ALA A 327 22.64 -2.77 10.13
N ASP A 328 23.44 -3.23 11.10
CA ASP A 328 24.50 -4.24 10.93
C ASP A 328 23.98 -5.67 10.68
N ASN A 329 22.67 -5.89 10.82
CA ASN A 329 22.02 -7.17 10.56
C ASN A 329 20.75 -6.98 9.72
N ILE A 330 20.86 -7.18 8.40
CA ILE A 330 19.75 -7.04 7.45
C ILE A 330 18.55 -7.92 7.80
N ASP A 331 18.77 -9.16 8.26
CA ASP A 331 17.66 -10.07 8.62
C ASP A 331 16.86 -9.49 9.79
N LYS A 332 17.54 -8.96 10.81
CA LYS A 332 16.86 -8.28 11.93
C LYS A 332 16.17 -7.00 11.52
N VAL A 333 16.75 -6.19 10.63
CA VAL A 333 16.04 -5.00 10.13
C VAL A 333 14.78 -5.42 9.37
N ILE A 334 14.83 -6.49 8.57
CA ILE A 334 13.64 -7.00 7.88
C ILE A 334 12.59 -7.49 8.88
N GLN A 335 13.00 -8.24 9.90
CA GLN A 335 12.11 -8.68 10.98
C GLN A 335 11.50 -7.51 11.75
N LEU A 336 12.24 -6.40 11.91
CA LEU A 336 11.71 -5.15 12.47
C LEU A 336 10.59 -4.60 11.59
N TYR A 337 10.82 -4.44 10.28
CA TYR A 337 9.80 -3.96 9.33
C TYR A 337 8.55 -4.85 9.35
N GLN A 338 8.75 -6.16 9.40
CA GLN A 338 7.67 -7.15 9.52
C GLN A 338 6.87 -7.00 10.82
N LEU A 339 7.55 -6.87 11.96
CA LEU A 339 6.91 -6.70 13.27
C LEU A 339 6.11 -5.39 13.32
N VAL A 340 6.69 -4.28 12.89
CA VAL A 340 6.03 -2.96 13.01
C VAL A 340 4.78 -2.91 12.16
N MET A 341 4.80 -3.50 10.96
CA MET A 341 3.64 -3.65 10.09
C MET A 341 2.53 -4.51 10.73
N LEU A 342 2.87 -5.60 11.42
CA LEU A 342 1.88 -6.42 12.14
C LEU A 342 1.20 -5.64 13.26
N LYS A 343 1.98 -4.83 13.97
CA LYS A 343 1.52 -4.10 15.13
C LYS A 343 0.69 -2.87 14.77
N GLY A 344 0.86 -2.32 13.57
CA GLY A 344 0.09 -1.18 13.12
C GLY A 344 0.37 -0.77 11.69
N TYR A 345 -0.64 -0.17 11.07
CA TYR A 345 -0.60 0.33 9.69
C TYR A 345 -1.04 1.80 9.59
N GLY A 346 -1.08 2.52 10.73
CA GLY A 346 -1.60 3.88 10.86
C GLY A 346 -3.06 3.92 11.32
N GLY A 347 -3.76 5.04 11.08
CA GLY A 347 -5.18 5.17 11.40
C GLY A 347 -5.78 6.52 11.02
N ASP A 348 -5.63 7.51 11.90
CA ASP A 348 -5.94 8.90 11.60
C ASP A 348 -4.81 9.57 10.80
N ILE A 349 -5.07 10.78 10.31
CA ILE A 349 -4.17 11.49 9.39
C ILE A 349 -2.90 12.03 10.08
N PRO A 350 -2.94 12.51 11.35
CA PRO A 350 -1.73 12.95 12.02
C PRO A 350 -0.86 11.78 12.48
N GLU A 351 0.47 11.92 12.42
CA GLU A 351 1.43 10.86 12.77
C GLU A 351 2.40 11.33 13.89
N ASN A 352 3.06 10.40 14.59
CA ASN A 352 3.94 10.70 15.74
C ASN A 352 5.44 10.79 15.39
N ASP A 353 5.76 11.60 14.37
CA ASP A 353 7.11 11.72 13.82
C ASP A 353 8.15 12.18 14.84
N ILE A 354 7.83 13.20 15.66
CA ILE A 354 8.79 13.82 16.57
C ILE A 354 9.08 12.90 17.76
N GLU A 355 8.07 12.21 18.28
CA GLU A 355 8.23 11.17 19.30
C GLU A 355 9.16 10.08 18.80
N ALA A 356 9.01 9.63 17.55
CA ALA A 356 9.89 8.64 16.93
C ALA A 356 11.34 9.14 16.83
N ILE A 357 11.55 10.40 16.42
CA ILE A 357 12.90 11.00 16.35
C ILE A 357 13.54 11.05 17.73
N ILE A 358 12.85 11.59 18.73
CA ILE A 358 13.36 11.71 20.10
C ILE A 358 13.73 10.33 20.66
N LYS A 359 12.85 9.33 20.49
CA LYS A 359 13.11 7.98 20.97
C LYS A 359 14.28 7.31 20.22
N GLY A 360 14.44 7.60 18.93
CA GLY A 360 15.61 7.16 18.15
C GLY A 360 16.92 7.75 18.67
N ILE A 361 16.93 9.06 18.95
CA ILE A 361 18.07 9.77 19.58
C ILE A 361 18.41 9.15 20.94
N GLU A 362 17.42 8.97 21.82
CA GLU A 362 17.58 8.38 23.15
C GLU A 362 18.17 6.96 23.08
N LYS A 363 17.69 6.16 22.11
CA LYS A 363 18.13 4.78 21.91
C LYS A 363 19.56 4.70 21.38
N TYR A 364 19.92 5.58 20.46
CA TYR A 364 21.20 5.57 19.75
C TYR A 364 21.92 6.92 19.90
N PRO A 365 22.38 7.29 21.11
CA PRO A 365 22.92 8.63 21.38
C PRO A 365 24.23 8.95 20.64
N MET A 366 24.86 7.95 20.03
CA MET A 366 26.12 8.09 19.31
C MET A 366 25.94 8.32 17.80
N HIS A 367 24.72 8.51 17.27
CA HIS A 367 24.49 8.81 15.86
C HIS A 367 25.07 10.18 15.43
N SER A 368 25.22 10.40 14.13
CA SER A 368 25.74 11.66 13.56
C SER A 368 24.70 12.46 12.79
N GLU A 369 23.78 11.78 12.11
CA GLU A 369 22.80 12.33 11.19
C GLU A 369 21.46 11.66 11.46
N ILE A 370 20.38 12.42 11.35
CA ILE A 370 19.01 11.91 11.48
C ILE A 370 18.31 12.12 10.13
N ILE A 371 17.80 11.04 9.56
CA ILE A 371 17.06 11.08 8.29
C ILE A 371 15.63 10.64 8.57
N LEU A 372 14.71 11.61 8.53
CA LEU A 372 13.27 11.36 8.58
C LEU A 372 12.73 11.00 7.19
N ILE A 373 11.98 9.91 7.11
CA ILE A 373 11.15 9.54 5.95
C ILE A 373 9.70 9.54 6.42
N ALA A 374 8.92 10.53 5.98
CA ALA A 374 7.55 10.76 6.45
C ALA A 374 6.64 11.23 5.30
N ASP A 375 5.32 11.05 5.47
CA ASP A 375 4.32 11.43 4.48
C ASP A 375 4.14 12.96 4.45
N ASN A 376 4.34 13.57 3.28
CA ASN A 376 4.14 15.01 3.10
C ASN A 376 2.67 15.44 3.04
N ASN A 377 1.73 14.49 3.10
CA ASN A 377 0.29 14.73 3.18
C ASN A 377 -0.27 14.52 4.60
N ALA A 378 0.54 14.01 5.53
CA ALA A 378 0.19 13.85 6.93
C ALA A 378 0.55 15.11 7.74
N CYS A 379 -0.20 15.33 8.83
CA CYS A 379 0.18 16.34 9.82
C CYS A 379 1.10 15.71 10.87
N VAL A 380 2.09 16.43 11.35
CA VAL A 380 2.90 15.97 12.48
C VAL A 380 2.13 16.23 13.78
N ARG A 381 1.64 15.16 14.45
CA ARG A 381 0.78 15.20 15.64
C ARG A 381 1.46 15.92 16.81
N ASP A 382 2.74 15.66 16.95
CA ASP A 382 3.60 16.01 18.08
C ASP A 382 4.61 17.10 17.69
N ILE A 383 4.27 17.95 16.71
CA ILE A 383 5.14 19.03 16.23
C ILE A 383 5.57 19.99 17.35
N GLU A 384 4.79 20.08 18.44
CA GLU A 384 5.14 20.87 19.62
C GLU A 384 6.44 20.40 20.30
N PHE A 385 6.87 19.16 20.05
CA PHE A 385 8.11 18.63 20.60
C PHE A 385 9.35 18.91 19.74
N LEU A 386 9.20 19.58 18.60
CA LEU A 386 10.34 19.92 17.74
C LEU A 386 11.38 20.77 18.49
N GLU A 387 10.97 21.52 19.52
CA GLU A 387 11.87 22.31 20.37
C GLU A 387 12.84 21.46 21.22
N TYR A 388 12.62 20.14 21.34
CA TYR A 388 13.46 19.22 22.11
C TYR A 388 14.47 18.45 21.23
N ILE A 389 14.55 18.78 19.94
CA ILE A 389 15.55 18.22 19.01
C ILE A 389 16.60 19.31 18.76
N ASP A 390 17.82 19.07 19.25
CA ASP A 390 18.98 19.97 19.13
C ASP A 390 19.75 19.81 17.80
#